data_AF-A0A9D7SEA7-F1
#
_entry.id   AF-A0A9D7SEA7-F1
#
_cell.length_a   1.000
_cell.length_b   1.000
_cell.length_c   1.000
_cell.angle_alpha   90.00
_cell.angle_beta   90.00
_cell.angle_gamma   90.00
#
_symmetry.space_group_name_H-M   'P 1'
#
loop_
_entity.id
_entity.type
_entity.pdbx_description
1 polymer ?
#
loop_
_entity_poly.entity_id
_entity_poly.type
_entity_poly.pdbx_seq_one_letter_code
_entity_poly.pdbx_strand_id
1 'polypeptide(L)'
;MAKSLVVSGQDVYLVGYAAPWGQASFPYTACYWKNGTAVPLTDGTFGAKAFSITLSVGTVYAAGFTTAGGGDMATIWKDGTPARWTTGNSTALILAIAVSGADVHAVGFDGNTATYWHNGTAVALTDGRQEAEAQAVCLAAR
;
A
#
# COMPACT_ATOMS: atom_id res chain seq x y z
N MET A 1 -6.40 -3.13 -12.40
CA MET A 1 -5.38 -2.16 -12.85
C MET A 1 -4.10 -2.43 -12.09
N ALA A 2 -2.95 -2.55 -12.78
CA ALA A 2 -1.63 -2.64 -12.16
C ALA A 2 -1.02 -1.24 -11.93
N LYS A 3 -0.18 -1.09 -10.91
CA LYS A 3 0.33 0.20 -10.40
C LYS A 3 1.83 0.26 -10.20
N SER A 4 2.45 -0.86 -9.80
CA SER A 4 3.89 -0.99 -9.61
C SER A 4 4.33 -2.42 -9.90
N LEU A 5 5.63 -2.62 -10.11
CA LEU A 5 6.23 -3.92 -10.35
C LEU A 5 7.58 -4.07 -9.64
N VAL A 6 7.94 -5.30 -9.31
CA VAL A 6 9.27 -5.70 -8.84
C VAL A 6 9.64 -7.05 -9.46
N VAL A 7 10.93 -7.25 -9.75
CA VAL A 7 11.46 -8.48 -10.34
C VAL A 7 12.44 -9.12 -9.36
N SER A 8 12.33 -10.43 -9.15
CA SER A 8 13.26 -11.22 -8.34
C SER A 8 13.62 -12.51 -9.06
N GLY A 9 14.85 -12.58 -9.55
CA GLY A 9 15.27 -13.68 -10.42
C GLY A 9 14.43 -13.73 -11.69
N GLN A 10 13.69 -14.82 -11.89
CA GLN A 10 12.78 -15.01 -13.03
C GLN A 10 11.33 -14.61 -12.72
N ASP A 11 11.02 -14.29 -11.47
CA ASP A 11 9.67 -13.96 -11.04
C ASP A 11 9.41 -12.45 -11.19
N VAL A 12 8.30 -12.12 -11.86
CA VAL A 12 7.78 -10.75 -11.98
C VAL A 12 6.54 -10.62 -11.12
N TYR A 13 6.55 -9.61 -10.25
CA TYR A 13 5.45 -9.27 -9.38
C TYR A 13 4.88 -7.93 -9.80
N LEU A 14 3.57 -7.85 -9.99
CA LEU A 14 2.84 -6.60 -10.20
C LEU A 14 1.84 -6.42 -9.07
N VAL A 15 1.50 -5.18 -8.75
CA VAL A 15 0.50 -4.90 -7.69
C VAL A 15 -0.58 -3.96 -8.18
N GLY A 16 -1.76 -4.03 -7.58
CA GLY A 16 -2.87 -3.19 -7.97
C GLY A 16 -4.18 -3.60 -7.33
N TYR A 17 -5.25 -3.52 -8.12
CA TYR A 17 -6.58 -3.93 -7.69
C TYR A 17 -7.41 -4.48 -8.84
N ALA A 18 -8.35 -5.37 -8.52
CA ALA A 18 -9.38 -5.88 -9.39
C ALA A 18 -10.75 -5.29 -9.00
N ALA A 19 -11.66 -5.15 -9.96
CA ALA A 19 -13.08 -4.90 -9.72
C ALA A 19 -13.90 -5.85 -10.60
N PRO A 20 -15.03 -6.37 -10.11
CA PRO A 20 -15.99 -7.07 -10.95
C PRO A 20 -16.43 -6.17 -12.10
N TRP A 21 -16.45 -6.72 -13.32
CA TRP A 21 -16.91 -5.98 -14.49
C TRP A 21 -18.42 -5.73 -14.39
N GLY A 22 -18.86 -4.51 -14.68
CA GLY A 22 -20.28 -4.14 -14.67
C GLY A 22 -20.90 -3.85 -13.29
N GLN A 23 -20.11 -3.89 -12.20
CA GLN A 23 -20.58 -3.40 -10.89
C GLN A 23 -20.14 -1.95 -10.68
N ALA A 24 -21.13 -1.06 -10.55
CA ALA A 24 -20.91 0.38 -10.37
C ALA A 24 -20.40 0.74 -8.97
N SER A 25 -20.51 -0.17 -8.00
CA SER A 25 -20.14 0.07 -6.61
C SER A 25 -19.33 -1.10 -6.05
N PHE A 26 -18.31 -0.71 -5.29
CA PHE A 26 -17.41 -1.43 -4.40
C PHE A 26 -17.83 -2.85 -3.98
N PRO A 27 -16.85 -3.76 -3.80
CA PRO A 27 -15.47 -3.44 -3.44
C PRO A 27 -14.40 -3.75 -4.50
N TYR A 28 -13.48 -2.79 -4.70
CA TYR A 28 -12.19 -3.10 -5.32
C TYR A 28 -11.43 -4.09 -4.42
N THR A 29 -10.86 -5.14 -5.00
CA THR A 29 -10.03 -6.11 -4.29
C THR A 29 -8.57 -5.78 -4.58
N ALA A 30 -7.80 -5.40 -3.55
CA ALA A 30 -6.36 -5.27 -3.71
C ALA A 30 -5.76 -6.64 -4.00
N CYS A 31 -4.82 -6.69 -4.93
CA CYS A 31 -4.14 -7.92 -5.31
C CYS A 31 -2.74 -7.64 -5.85
N TYR A 32 -1.92 -8.68 -5.87
CA TYR A 32 -0.72 -8.71 -6.68
C TYR A 32 -0.80 -9.85 -7.69
N TRP A 33 0.00 -9.78 -8.75
CA TRP A 33 0.14 -10.83 -9.75
C TRP A 33 1.57 -11.32 -9.74
N LYS A 34 1.78 -12.63 -9.56
CA LYS A 34 3.08 -13.28 -9.75
C LYS A 34 3.05 -14.03 -11.07
N ASN A 35 3.85 -13.62 -12.04
CA ASN A 35 3.91 -14.22 -13.38
C ASN A 35 2.52 -14.37 -14.04
N GLY A 36 1.66 -13.37 -13.87
CA GLY A 36 0.30 -13.36 -14.41
C GLY A 36 -0.77 -14.03 -13.53
N THR A 37 -0.38 -14.79 -12.50
CA THR A 37 -1.33 -15.38 -11.54
C THR A 37 -1.69 -14.39 -10.45
N ALA A 38 -2.97 -14.04 -10.33
CA ALA A 38 -3.47 -13.11 -9.32
C ALA A 38 -3.48 -13.78 -7.92
N VAL A 39 -3.01 -13.03 -6.92
CA VAL A 39 -3.06 -13.38 -5.50
C VAL A 39 -3.79 -12.25 -4.76
N PRO A 40 -4.95 -12.52 -4.14
CA PRO A 40 -5.68 -11.50 -3.40
C PRO A 40 -4.92 -11.05 -2.16
N LEU A 41 -4.96 -9.75 -1.88
CA LEU A 41 -4.46 -9.13 -0.63
C LEU A 41 -5.60 -8.85 0.36
N THR A 42 -6.85 -8.98 -0.09
CA THR A 42 -8.05 -8.86 0.74
C THR A 42 -9.03 -9.96 0.39
N ASP A 43 -9.96 -10.25 1.30
CA ASP A 43 -11.05 -11.20 1.09
C ASP A 43 -12.21 -10.64 0.25
N GLY A 44 -12.09 -9.38 -0.20
CA GLY A 44 -13.13 -8.69 -0.97
C GLY A 44 -14.34 -8.26 -0.14
N THR A 45 -14.28 -8.28 1.19
CA THR A 45 -15.40 -7.82 2.06
C THR A 45 -15.44 -6.30 2.22
N PHE A 46 -14.35 -5.62 1.87
CA PHE A 46 -14.21 -4.16 1.87
C PHE A 46 -13.37 -3.70 0.67
N GLY A 47 -13.51 -2.43 0.29
CA GLY A 47 -12.72 -1.83 -0.78
C GLY A 47 -11.25 -1.74 -0.41
N ALA A 48 -10.36 -2.06 -1.34
CA ALA A 48 -8.94 -1.90 -1.16
C ALA A 48 -8.24 -1.65 -2.49
N LYS A 49 -7.15 -0.89 -2.44
CA LYS A 49 -6.21 -0.75 -3.56
C LYS A 49 -4.79 -0.82 -3.02
N ALA A 50 -3.94 -1.50 -3.77
CA ALA A 50 -2.51 -1.48 -3.57
C ALA A 50 -1.82 -0.69 -4.70
N PHE A 51 -0.79 0.07 -4.35
CA PHE A 51 -0.11 1.03 -5.20
C PHE A 51 1.36 0.72 -5.40
N SER A 52 2.03 0.20 -4.37
CA SER A 52 3.46 -0.10 -4.40
C SER A 52 3.75 -1.49 -3.89
N ILE A 53 4.79 -2.13 -4.45
CA ILE A 53 5.23 -3.47 -4.10
C ILE A 53 6.75 -3.52 -4.03
N THR A 54 7.26 -4.23 -3.05
CA THR A 54 8.68 -4.54 -2.91
C THR A 54 8.86 -5.94 -2.31
N LEU A 55 10.08 -6.45 -2.41
CA LEU A 55 10.45 -7.76 -1.89
C LEU A 55 11.58 -7.60 -0.88
N SER A 56 11.49 -8.34 0.23
CA SER A 56 12.59 -8.48 1.20
C SER A 56 12.71 -9.93 1.61
N VAL A 57 13.84 -10.55 1.29
CA VAL A 57 14.14 -11.95 1.67
C VAL A 57 13.01 -12.93 1.32
N GLY A 58 12.44 -12.79 0.12
CA GLY A 58 11.35 -13.65 -0.37
C GLY A 58 9.93 -13.28 0.11
N THR A 59 9.80 -12.37 1.08
CA THR A 59 8.50 -11.84 1.52
C THR A 59 8.02 -10.74 0.58
N VAL A 60 6.73 -10.80 0.23
CA VAL A 60 6.03 -9.77 -0.53
C VAL A 60 5.52 -8.69 0.41
N TYR A 61 5.94 -7.45 0.17
CA TYR A 61 5.40 -6.27 0.81
C TYR A 61 4.62 -5.45 -0.22
N ALA A 62 3.35 -5.21 0.05
CA ALA A 62 2.52 -4.30 -0.74
C ALA A 62 2.02 -3.15 0.12
N ALA A 63 1.75 -2.01 -0.49
CA ALA A 63 1.32 -0.80 0.21
C ALA A 63 0.16 -0.13 -0.51
N GLY A 64 -0.75 0.47 0.24
CA GLY A 64 -1.97 1.10 -0.27
C GLY A 64 -2.95 1.43 0.83
N PHE A 65 -4.23 1.08 0.62
CA PHE A 65 -5.28 1.33 1.60
C PHE A 65 -6.38 0.27 1.60
N THR A 66 -7.12 0.25 2.72
CA THR A 66 -8.41 -0.45 2.86
C THR A 66 -9.47 0.53 3.31
N THR A 67 -10.69 0.44 2.78
CA THR A 67 -11.82 1.26 3.19
C THR A 67 -12.35 0.80 4.55
N ALA A 68 -12.60 1.73 5.47
CA ALA A 68 -13.40 1.53 6.66
C ALA A 68 -14.54 2.56 6.70
N GLY A 69 -15.53 2.36 7.59
CA GLY A 69 -16.73 3.19 7.66
C GLY A 69 -16.51 4.69 7.92
N GLY A 70 -15.30 5.12 8.29
CA GLY A 70 -14.91 6.52 8.50
C GLY A 70 -13.93 7.11 7.47
N GLY A 71 -13.37 6.31 6.56
CA GLY A 71 -12.35 6.75 5.60
C GLY A 71 -11.42 5.62 5.12
N ASP A 72 -10.52 5.95 4.20
CA ASP A 72 -9.47 5.02 3.76
C ASP A 72 -8.36 4.90 4.82
N MET A 73 -7.97 3.67 5.14
CA MET A 73 -6.93 3.37 6.11
C MET A 73 -5.65 2.96 5.41
N ALA A 74 -4.56 3.69 5.65
CA ALA A 74 -3.22 3.40 5.18
C ALA A 74 -2.83 1.97 5.62
N THR A 75 -2.51 1.12 4.65
CA THR A 75 -2.33 -0.33 4.88
C THR A 75 -1.09 -0.85 4.17
N ILE A 76 -0.32 -1.66 4.90
CA ILE A 76 0.71 -2.54 4.35
C ILE A 76 0.20 -3.98 4.35
N TRP A 77 0.51 -4.75 3.33
CA TRP A 77 0.33 -6.18 3.32
C TRP A 77 1.69 -6.87 3.32
N LYS A 78 1.87 -7.80 4.26
CA LYS A 78 3.03 -8.70 4.32
C LYS A 78 2.56 -10.12 4.02
N ASP A 79 2.96 -10.66 2.88
CA ASP A 79 2.50 -11.97 2.37
C ASP A 79 0.97 -12.11 2.43
N GLY A 80 0.26 -11.07 2.00
CA GLY A 80 -1.22 -11.02 2.02
C GLY A 80 -1.84 -10.68 3.37
N THR A 81 -1.08 -10.67 4.47
CA THR A 81 -1.60 -10.28 5.79
C THR A 81 -1.64 -8.75 5.92
N PRO A 82 -2.82 -8.13 6.10
CA PRO A 82 -2.94 -6.68 6.22
C PRO A 82 -2.50 -6.18 7.61
N ALA A 83 -1.77 -5.07 7.63
CA ALA A 83 -1.45 -4.26 8.79
C ALA A 83 -1.88 -2.82 8.50
N ARG A 84 -2.94 -2.37 9.18
CA ARG A 84 -3.43 -0.99 9.07
C ARG A 84 -2.61 -0.09 9.98
N TRP A 85 -2.09 1.00 9.44
CA TRP A 85 -1.20 1.94 10.16
C TRP A 85 -1.88 3.25 10.53
N THR A 86 -3.17 3.39 10.21
CA THR A 86 -4.03 4.49 10.67
C THR A 86 -5.36 3.96 11.20
N THR A 87 -6.12 4.80 11.88
CA THR A 87 -7.40 4.43 12.53
C THR A 87 -8.63 4.65 11.65
N GLY A 88 -8.49 5.31 10.49
CA GLY A 88 -9.59 5.56 9.55
C GLY A 88 -10.52 6.71 9.95
N ASN A 89 -10.06 7.61 10.82
CA ASN A 89 -10.78 8.84 11.17
C ASN A 89 -10.65 9.93 10.08
N SER A 90 -9.70 9.75 9.17
CA SER A 90 -9.39 10.56 7.99
C SER A 90 -8.94 9.62 6.88
N THR A 91 -9.07 10.05 5.63
CA THR A 91 -8.48 9.34 4.48
C THR A 91 -6.96 9.35 4.62
N ALA A 92 -6.37 8.17 4.61
CA ALA A 92 -4.92 7.98 4.63
C ALA A 92 -4.51 6.89 3.64
N LEU A 93 -3.48 7.15 2.84
CA LEU A 93 -2.97 6.25 1.82
C LEU A 93 -1.46 6.06 2.00
N ILE A 94 -0.96 4.86 1.73
CA ILE A 94 0.47 4.62 1.52
C ILE A 94 0.71 4.49 0.02
N LEU A 95 1.47 5.43 -0.54
CA LEU A 95 1.73 5.53 -1.98
C LEU A 95 3.01 4.80 -2.40
N ALA A 96 4.03 4.76 -1.53
CA ALA A 96 5.27 4.04 -1.79
C ALA A 96 5.80 3.34 -0.53
N ILE A 97 6.51 2.23 -0.76
CA ILE A 97 7.14 1.41 0.27
C ILE A 97 8.57 1.04 -0.16
N ALA A 98 9.49 1.04 0.81
CA ALA A 98 10.80 0.43 0.70
C ALA A 98 11.11 -0.37 1.96
N VAL A 99 11.80 -1.50 1.82
CA VAL A 99 12.12 -2.40 2.93
C VAL A 99 13.60 -2.71 2.94
N SER A 100 14.23 -2.67 4.12
CA SER A 100 15.60 -3.13 4.34
C SER A 100 15.68 -3.96 5.62
N GLY A 101 15.93 -5.26 5.46
CA GLY A 101 15.90 -6.20 6.58
C GLY A 101 14.53 -6.17 7.27
N ALA A 102 14.50 -5.74 8.52
CA ALA A 102 13.29 -5.61 9.33
C ALA A 102 12.60 -4.24 9.22
N ASP A 103 13.27 -3.24 8.65
CA ASP A 103 12.74 -1.89 8.57
C ASP A 103 11.87 -1.69 7.34
N VAL A 104 10.63 -1.30 7.58
CA VAL A 104 9.62 -0.96 6.57
C VAL A 104 9.42 0.55 6.58
N HIS A 105 9.85 1.18 5.50
CA HIS A 105 9.74 2.61 5.24
C HIS A 105 8.59 2.83 4.27
N ALA A 106 7.65 3.70 4.61
CA ALA A 106 6.53 3.98 3.75
C ALA A 106 6.19 5.47 3.73
N VAL A 107 5.62 5.94 2.64
CA VAL A 107 5.24 7.35 2.48
C VAL A 107 3.90 7.48 1.77
N GLY A 108 3.23 8.59 2.03
CA GLY A 108 1.91 8.91 1.50
C GLY A 108 1.33 10.11 2.24
N PHE A 109 0.08 10.01 2.66
CA PHE A 109 -0.58 11.06 3.43
C PHE A 109 -1.59 10.51 4.45
N ASP A 110 -1.83 11.27 5.50
CA ASP A 110 -2.92 11.09 6.46
C ASP A 110 -3.68 12.41 6.61
N GLY A 111 -4.93 12.44 6.15
CA GLY A 111 -5.68 13.68 5.95
C GLY A 111 -4.94 14.60 4.98
N ASN A 112 -4.65 15.83 5.43
CA ASN A 112 -3.90 16.81 4.65
C ASN A 112 -2.37 16.70 4.84
N THR A 113 -1.90 15.77 5.66
CA THR A 113 -0.49 15.74 6.09
C THR A 113 0.30 14.74 5.26
N ALA A 114 1.29 15.21 4.52
CA ALA A 114 2.28 14.31 3.92
C ALA A 114 2.98 13.58 5.06
N THR A 115 2.99 12.25 5.00
CA THR A 115 3.37 11.42 6.15
C THR A 115 4.37 10.36 5.73
N TYR A 116 5.38 10.17 6.57
CA TYR A 116 6.31 9.06 6.52
C TYR A 116 6.00 8.09 7.66
N TRP A 117 5.98 6.80 7.37
CA TRP A 117 5.83 5.74 8.37
C TRP A 117 7.08 4.87 8.42
N HIS A 118 7.55 4.60 9.64
CA HIS A 118 8.60 3.62 9.94
C HIS A 118 8.01 2.53 10.83
N ASN A 119 7.90 1.29 10.32
CA ASN A 119 7.32 0.16 11.05
C ASN A 119 5.98 0.49 11.74
N GLY A 120 5.11 1.22 11.05
CA GLY A 120 3.80 1.67 11.55
C GLY A 120 3.80 2.93 12.41
N THR A 121 4.97 3.47 12.78
CA THR A 121 5.07 4.75 13.49
C THR A 121 5.05 5.91 12.50
N ALA A 122 4.07 6.81 12.62
CA ALA A 122 3.90 7.95 11.74
C ALA A 122 4.77 9.15 12.14
N VAL A 123 5.31 9.85 11.14
CA VAL A 123 6.02 11.12 11.25
C VAL A 123 5.45 12.08 10.22
N ALA A 124 4.93 13.21 10.68
CA ALA A 124 4.44 14.28 9.81
C ALA A 124 5.61 14.95 9.07
N LEU A 125 5.48 15.09 7.75
CA LEU A 125 6.45 15.81 6.90
C LEU A 125 6.01 17.26 6.64
N THR A 126 4.73 17.58 6.88
CA THR A 126 4.14 18.92 6.73
C THR A 126 3.28 19.30 7.93
N ASP A 127 2.81 20.56 7.99
CA ASP A 127 2.01 21.10 9.10
C ASP A 127 0.51 20.79 9.03
N GLY A 128 0.07 20.09 7.98
CA GLY A 128 -1.32 19.68 7.76
C GLY A 128 -2.30 20.82 7.39
N ARG A 129 -1.82 22.04 7.14
CA ARG A 129 -2.70 23.19 6.80
C ARG A 129 -3.15 23.21 5.34
N GLN A 130 -2.43 22.52 4.47
CA GLN A 130 -2.72 22.35 3.05
C GLN A 130 -2.52 20.88 2.70
N GLU A 131 -3.30 20.40 1.73
CA GLU A 131 -3.15 19.04 1.22
C GLU A 131 -1.73 18.82 0.68
N ALA A 132 -1.07 17.78 1.18
CA ALA A 132 0.27 17.40 0.78
C ALA A 132 0.40 15.88 0.81
N GLU A 133 1.15 15.34 -0.15
CA GLU A 133 1.43 13.90 -0.25
C GLU A 133 2.91 13.63 -0.57
N ALA A 134 3.44 12.55 -0.01
CA ALA A 134 4.76 12.03 -0.35
C ALA A 134 4.60 10.79 -1.24
N GLN A 135 5.09 10.85 -2.48
CA GLN A 135 4.78 9.85 -3.51
C GLN A 135 5.84 8.75 -3.69
N ALA A 136 7.06 8.97 -3.21
CA ALA A 136 8.18 8.05 -3.42
C ALA A 136 9.11 8.01 -2.22
N VAL A 137 9.66 6.83 -1.95
CA VAL A 137 10.71 6.60 -0.96
C VAL A 137 11.76 5.69 -1.57
N CYS A 138 13.03 6.00 -1.33
CA CYS A 138 14.15 5.14 -1.67
C CYS A 138 15.08 5.00 -0.47
N LEU A 139 15.81 3.90 -0.42
CA LEU A 139 16.83 3.67 0.59
C LEU A 139 18.19 3.86 -0.07
N ALA A 140 19.07 4.63 0.58
CA ALA A 140 20.44 4.78 0.11
C ALA A 140 21.15 3.42 0.19
N ALA A 141 21.85 3.04 -0.89
CA ALA A 141 22.86 1.98 -0.80
C ALA A 141 23.97 2.45 0.14
N ARG A 142 24.40 1.57 1.04
CA ARG A 142 25.62 1.80 1.83
C ARG A 142 26.85 1.60 0.97
#